data_AF-A0A942SQL0-F1
#
_entry.id   AF-A0A942SQL0-F1
#
_cell.length_a   1.000
_cell.length_b   1.000
_cell.length_c   1.000
_cell.angle_alpha   90.00
_cell.angle_beta   90.00
_cell.angle_gamma   90.00
#
_symmetry.space_group_name_H-M   'P 1'
#
loop_
_entity.id
_entity.type
_entity.pdbx_description
1 polymer ?
#
loop_
_entity_poly.entity_id
_entity_poly.type
_entity_poly.pdbx_seq_one_letter_code
_entity_poly.pdbx_strand_id
1 'polypeptide(L)'
;MNSRKQGFGMMFLLTLSLILYQMVISNGKTYALFSNSFQEEIQVSAASAEDTIKDVEINEQPNDELEIEIEKSDSNGYQPEISIDVEGELGKYIEPIDPITVSESASYPLEMLPMVGAKQDLMQLKSSGEKTLSGSLVVRNFNGKKITSKKMKISVDSLLSKMNKESEDSEKEGN
;
A
#
# COMPACT_ATOMS: atom_id res chain seq x y z
N MET A 1 24.77 -1.32 74.06
CA MET A 1 24.17 -0.05 73.60
C MET A 1 24.04 -0.04 72.07
N ASN A 2 23.24 -0.93 71.46
CA ASN A 2 23.07 -0.99 69.98
C ASN A 2 21.63 -1.27 69.50
N SER A 3 20.68 -1.58 70.38
CA SER A 3 19.31 -1.95 69.97
C SER A 3 18.39 -0.77 69.63
N ARG A 4 18.71 0.46 70.07
CA ARG A 4 17.86 1.65 69.81
C ARG A 4 18.09 2.29 68.44
N LYS A 5 19.24 2.04 67.79
CA LYS A 5 19.54 2.56 66.44
C LYS A 5 18.91 1.73 65.32
N GLN A 6 18.67 0.43 65.56
CA GLN A 6 18.05 -0.46 64.55
C GLN A 6 16.53 -0.22 64.41
N GLY A 7 15.83 0.07 65.52
CA GLY A 7 14.39 0.37 65.49
C GLY A 7 14.04 1.65 64.73
N PHE A 8 14.88 2.70 64.84
CA PHE A 8 14.67 3.96 64.14
C PHE A 8 14.90 3.83 62.62
N GLY A 9 15.93 3.08 62.21
CA GLY A 9 16.19 2.82 60.78
C GLY A 9 15.08 1.99 60.11
N MET A 10 14.55 0.97 60.81
CA MET A 10 13.48 0.14 60.28
C MET A 10 12.15 0.90 60.20
N MET A 11 11.85 1.76 61.18
CA MET A 11 10.66 2.62 61.14
C MET A 11 10.76 3.66 60.02
N PHE A 12 11.94 4.24 59.80
CA PHE A 12 12.18 5.17 58.69
C PHE A 12 11.96 4.52 57.32
N LEU A 13 12.49 3.29 57.12
CA LEU A 13 12.29 2.54 55.87
C LEU A 13 10.82 2.20 55.62
N LEU A 14 10.07 1.84 56.67
CA LEU A 14 8.62 1.58 56.57
C LEU A 14 7.82 2.84 56.25
N THR A 15 8.19 3.99 56.82
CA THR A 15 7.53 5.25 56.48
C THR A 15 7.85 5.70 55.05
N LEU A 16 9.10 5.51 54.61
CA LEU A 16 9.53 5.89 53.25
C LEU A 16 8.85 5.03 52.18
N SER A 17 8.72 3.71 52.41
CA SER A 17 8.02 2.83 51.49
C SER A 17 6.52 3.14 51.40
N LEU A 18 5.89 3.52 52.52
CA LEU A 18 4.49 3.96 52.53
C LEU A 18 4.28 5.24 51.72
N ILE A 19 5.20 6.21 51.83
CA ILE A 19 5.15 7.47 51.09
C ILE A 19 5.34 7.22 49.58
N LEU A 20 6.31 6.37 49.21
CA LEU A 20 6.54 6.00 47.81
C LEU A 20 5.33 5.27 47.20
N TYR A 21 4.70 4.37 47.96
CA TYR A 21 3.48 3.68 47.54
C TYR A 21 2.32 4.64 47.27
N GLN A 22 2.11 5.63 48.15
CA GLN A 22 1.09 6.66 47.95
C GLN A 22 1.37 7.55 46.73
N MET A 23 2.64 7.87 46.45
CA MET A 23 3.03 8.59 45.23
C MET A 23 2.71 7.80 43.96
N VAL A 24 2.97 6.49 43.93
CA VAL A 24 2.66 5.65 42.77
C VAL A 24 1.15 5.57 42.53
N ILE A 25 0.33 5.42 43.58
CA ILE A 25 -1.14 5.39 43.45
C ILE A 25 -1.69 6.75 43.01
N SER A 26 -1.17 7.84 43.56
CA SER A 26 -1.63 9.19 43.20
C SER A 26 -1.34 9.54 41.75
N ASN A 27 -0.18 9.12 41.22
CA ASN A 27 0.17 9.34 39.82
C ASN A 27 -0.45 8.29 38.87
N GLY A 28 -0.86 7.12 39.37
CA GLY A 28 -1.54 6.10 38.56
C GLY A 28 -2.79 6.61 37.85
N LYS A 29 -3.52 7.57 38.44
CA LYS A 29 -4.66 8.24 37.78
C LYS A 29 -4.22 9.14 36.63
N THR A 30 -3.07 9.80 36.75
CA THR A 30 -2.49 10.63 35.68
C THR A 30 -1.98 9.76 34.53
N TYR A 31 -1.36 8.61 34.83
CA TYR A 31 -0.97 7.63 33.81
C TYR A 31 -2.18 6.99 33.11
N ALA A 32 -3.25 6.69 33.85
CA ALA A 32 -4.50 6.17 33.28
C ALA A 32 -5.23 7.23 32.44
N LEU A 33 -5.22 8.50 32.85
CA LEU A 33 -5.76 9.60 32.03
C LEU A 33 -4.90 9.82 30.79
N PHE A 34 -3.58 9.73 30.87
CA PHE A 34 -2.71 9.85 29.70
C PHE A 34 -2.90 8.66 28.73
N SER A 35 -3.01 7.42 29.23
CA SER A 35 -3.27 6.27 28.36
C SER A 35 -4.66 6.28 27.75
N ASN A 36 -5.68 6.72 28.50
CA ASN A 36 -7.05 6.81 27.97
C ASN A 36 -7.19 7.97 26.99
N SER A 37 -6.58 9.14 27.24
CA SER A 37 -6.60 10.24 26.27
C SER A 37 -5.83 9.88 24.99
N PHE A 38 -4.69 9.20 25.08
CA PHE A 38 -4.02 8.70 23.87
C PHE A 38 -4.79 7.57 23.19
N GLN A 39 -5.49 6.68 23.92
CA GLN A 39 -6.31 5.65 23.29
C GLN A 39 -7.63 6.18 22.70
N GLU A 40 -8.25 7.20 23.31
CA GLU A 40 -9.45 7.87 22.78
C GLU A 40 -9.12 8.83 21.62
N GLU A 41 -7.95 9.47 21.65
CA GLU A 41 -7.50 10.38 20.57
C GLU A 41 -6.82 9.64 19.41
N ILE A 42 -6.28 8.43 19.65
CA ILE A 42 -5.94 7.46 18.56
C ILE A 42 -7.20 6.69 18.09
N GLN A 43 -8.31 6.77 18.83
CA GLN A 43 -9.65 6.39 18.37
C GLN A 43 -10.38 7.51 17.62
N VAL A 44 -9.70 8.61 17.27
CA VAL A 44 -10.05 9.29 16.02
C VAL A 44 -9.67 8.31 14.94
N SER A 45 -10.64 7.44 14.64
CA SER A 45 -10.73 6.60 13.47
C SER A 45 -9.98 7.31 12.36
N ALA A 46 -8.78 6.81 12.06
CA ALA A 46 -8.34 6.79 10.68
C ALA A 46 -9.52 6.14 9.98
N ALA A 47 -10.46 6.96 9.51
CA ALA A 47 -11.58 6.56 8.68
C ALA A 47 -10.91 5.64 7.70
N SER A 48 -11.17 4.34 7.87
CA SER A 48 -10.25 3.35 7.37
C SER A 48 -10.09 3.66 5.89
N ALA A 49 -8.88 3.61 5.33
CA ALA A 49 -8.74 3.80 3.89
C ALA A 49 -9.60 2.77 3.10
N GLU A 50 -10.18 1.78 3.78
CA GLU A 50 -11.20 0.84 3.29
C GLU A 50 -12.59 1.49 3.11
N ASP A 51 -12.84 2.67 3.68
CA ASP A 51 -14.11 3.39 3.64
C ASP A 51 -14.17 4.49 2.57
N THR A 52 -13.09 4.79 1.83
CA THR A 52 -13.10 5.85 0.78
C THR A 52 -13.28 5.31 -0.64
N ILE A 53 -12.87 4.06 -0.89
CA ILE A 53 -13.03 3.41 -2.20
C ILE A 53 -14.13 2.37 -2.05
N LYS A 54 -15.26 2.62 -2.72
CA LYS A 54 -16.45 1.77 -2.68
C LYS A 54 -16.28 0.55 -3.57
N ASP A 55 -15.78 0.75 -4.77
CA ASP A 55 -15.59 -0.33 -5.74
C ASP A 55 -14.40 -0.05 -6.67
N VAL A 56 -13.79 -1.12 -7.17
CA VAL A 56 -12.72 -1.09 -8.16
C VAL A 56 -12.94 -2.21 -9.17
N GLU A 57 -13.24 -1.83 -10.41
CA GLU A 57 -13.41 -2.77 -11.52
C GLU A 57 -12.29 -2.58 -12.55
N ILE A 58 -11.80 -3.70 -13.09
CA ILE A 58 -10.77 -3.70 -14.13
C ILE A 58 -11.43 -4.14 -15.43
N ASN A 59 -11.57 -3.22 -16.37
CA ASN A 59 -12.22 -3.43 -17.64
C ASN A 59 -11.20 -3.66 -18.76
N GLU A 60 -11.52 -4.59 -19.66
CA GLU A 60 -10.73 -4.82 -20.88
C GLU A 60 -11.35 -4.01 -22.01
N GLN A 61 -10.54 -3.14 -22.62
CA GLN A 61 -10.90 -2.34 -23.78
C GLN A 61 -10.43 -3.05 -25.08
N PRO A 62 -10.93 -2.63 -26.26
CA PRO A 62 -10.40 -3.09 -27.53
C PRO A 62 -8.87 -2.87 -27.62
N ASN A 63 -8.15 -3.78 -28.29
CA ASN A 63 -6.68 -3.74 -28.47
C ASN A 63 -5.83 -4.08 -27.24
N ASP A 64 -6.32 -4.91 -26.31
CA ASP A 64 -5.61 -5.29 -25.08
C ASP A 64 -5.26 -4.09 -24.17
N GLU A 65 -6.01 -2.99 -24.30
CA GLU A 65 -5.97 -1.86 -23.39
C GLU A 65 -6.78 -2.18 -22.13
N LEU A 66 -6.35 -1.67 -20.99
CA LEU A 66 -7.03 -1.87 -19.71
C LEU A 66 -7.44 -0.53 -19.15
N GLU A 67 -8.59 -0.51 -18.48
CA GLU A 67 -9.04 0.62 -17.69
C GLU A 67 -9.39 0.14 -16.28
N ILE A 68 -9.10 0.97 -15.28
CA ILE A 68 -9.62 0.78 -13.92
C ILE A 68 -10.73 1.80 -13.71
N GLU A 69 -11.93 1.31 -13.43
CA GLU A 69 -13.03 2.13 -12.93
C GLU A 69 -12.99 2.11 -11.40
N ILE A 70 -12.96 3.28 -10.80
CA ILE A 70 -12.88 3.45 -9.34
C ILE A 70 -14.11 4.23 -8.90
N GLU A 71 -14.94 3.63 -8.05
CA GLU A 71 -16.05 4.31 -7.40
C GLU A 71 -15.61 4.77 -6.01
N LYS A 72 -15.66 6.08 -5.76
CA LYS A 72 -15.40 6.68 -4.46
C LYS A 72 -16.68 6.73 -3.62
N SER A 73 -16.61 6.36 -2.35
CA SER A 73 -17.75 6.38 -1.41
C SER A 73 -18.04 7.77 -0.85
N ASP A 74 -17.01 8.57 -0.57
CA ASP A 74 -17.12 9.84 0.16
C ASP A 74 -16.55 11.04 -0.60
N SER A 75 -17.22 12.19 -0.44
CA SER A 75 -16.81 13.50 -0.99
C SER A 75 -16.04 14.37 0.00
N ASN A 76 -15.53 13.78 1.08
CA ASN A 76 -14.81 14.42 2.19
C ASN A 76 -13.45 15.06 1.81
N GLY A 77 -13.18 15.26 0.51
CA GLY A 77 -11.99 15.95 -0.01
C GLY A 77 -10.70 15.13 0.06
N TYR A 78 -10.69 14.00 0.78
CA TYR A 78 -9.55 13.09 0.81
C TYR A 78 -9.36 12.40 -0.54
N GLN A 79 -8.14 12.32 -1.04
CA GLN A 79 -7.82 11.71 -2.33
C GLN A 79 -6.96 10.47 -2.07
N PRO A 80 -7.56 9.27 -1.98
CA PRO A 80 -6.79 8.06 -1.70
C PRO A 80 -5.90 7.72 -2.88
N GLU A 81 -4.72 7.19 -2.58
CA GLU A 81 -3.80 6.63 -3.56
C GLU A 81 -3.96 5.12 -3.63
N ILE A 82 -4.05 4.58 -4.84
CA ILE A 82 -4.02 3.14 -5.10
C ILE A 82 -2.76 2.76 -5.88
N SER A 83 -2.21 1.61 -5.53
CA SER A 83 -1.09 1.00 -6.26
C SER A 83 -1.57 -0.14 -7.14
N ILE A 84 -0.89 -0.34 -8.26
CA ILE A 84 -1.24 -1.32 -9.27
C ILE A 84 -0.01 -2.17 -9.54
N ASP A 85 -0.11 -3.45 -9.20
CA ASP A 85 0.95 -4.41 -9.42
C ASP A 85 0.58 -5.38 -10.54
N VAL A 86 1.55 -5.71 -11.38
CA VAL A 86 1.44 -6.84 -12.33
C VAL A 86 2.18 -8.03 -11.72
N GLU A 87 1.43 -9.04 -11.30
CA GLU A 87 1.96 -10.27 -10.72
C GLU A 87 2.02 -11.41 -11.76
N GLY A 88 2.89 -12.40 -11.52
CA GLY A 88 3.06 -13.58 -12.37
C GLY A 88 4.18 -13.45 -13.39
N GLU A 89 4.06 -14.14 -14.53
CA GLU A 89 5.09 -14.12 -15.58
C GLU A 89 5.12 -12.78 -16.29
N LEU A 90 3.95 -12.16 -16.51
CA LEU A 90 3.84 -10.83 -17.11
C LEU A 90 4.60 -9.77 -16.32
N GLY A 91 4.59 -9.83 -14.98
CA GLY A 91 5.25 -8.84 -14.12
C GLY A 91 6.76 -8.74 -14.31
N LYS A 92 7.40 -9.71 -14.98
CA LYS A 92 8.83 -9.67 -15.31
C LYS A 92 9.15 -8.83 -16.54
N TYR A 93 8.13 -8.50 -17.33
CA TYR A 93 8.28 -7.89 -18.65
C TYR A 93 7.50 -6.59 -18.79
N ILE A 94 6.71 -6.20 -17.79
CA ILE A 94 5.93 -4.96 -17.76
C ILE A 94 6.59 -4.00 -16.78
N GLU A 95 6.71 -2.73 -17.16
CA GLU A 95 7.19 -1.68 -16.28
C GLU A 95 6.25 -1.49 -15.08
N PRO A 96 6.77 -1.06 -13.91
CA PRO A 96 5.93 -0.69 -12.79
C PRO A 96 4.92 0.38 -13.23
N ILE A 97 3.64 0.16 -12.91
CA ILE A 97 2.57 1.11 -13.20
C ILE A 97 2.55 2.14 -12.07
N ASP A 98 2.54 3.41 -12.44
CA ASP A 98 2.47 4.49 -11.46
C ASP A 98 1.18 4.43 -10.64
N PRO A 99 1.24 4.78 -9.34
CA PRO A 99 0.07 4.80 -8.49
C PRO A 99 -0.92 5.88 -8.96
N ILE A 100 -2.21 5.62 -8.75
CA ILE A 100 -3.28 6.53 -9.15
C ILE A 100 -3.81 7.25 -7.91
N THR A 101 -3.80 8.58 -7.95
CA THR A 101 -4.50 9.42 -6.96
C THR A 101 -5.96 9.59 -7.37
N VAL A 102 -6.87 9.10 -6.54
CA VAL A 102 -8.31 9.10 -6.84
C VAL A 102 -8.95 10.38 -6.33
N SER A 103 -9.05 11.39 -7.19
CA SER A 103 -9.74 12.64 -6.86
C SER A 103 -11.26 12.45 -6.81
N GLU A 104 -11.82 11.71 -7.76
CA GLU A 104 -13.24 11.51 -8.00
C GLU A 104 -13.52 10.10 -8.56
N SER A 105 -14.80 9.71 -8.61
CA SER A 105 -15.18 8.46 -9.29
C SER A 105 -14.96 8.62 -10.79
N ALA A 106 -14.05 7.83 -11.35
CA ALA A 106 -13.65 7.94 -12.75
C ALA A 106 -13.04 6.64 -13.26
N SER A 107 -12.92 6.55 -14.59
CA SER A 107 -12.14 5.53 -15.29
C SER A 107 -10.76 6.05 -15.61
N TYR A 108 -9.74 5.26 -15.27
CA TYR A 108 -8.34 5.58 -15.48
C TYR A 108 -7.75 4.60 -16.50
N PRO A 109 -7.18 5.08 -17.62
CA PRO A 109 -6.49 4.22 -18.57
C PRO A 109 -5.22 3.65 -17.95
N LEU A 110 -4.97 2.37 -18.19
CA LEU A 110 -3.75 1.69 -17.80
C LEU A 110 -2.90 1.38 -19.00
N GLU A 111 -1.80 2.09 -19.10
CA GLU A 111 -0.76 1.82 -20.08
C GLU A 111 0.20 0.76 -19.54
N MET A 112 0.04 -0.48 -20.01
CA MET A 112 1.02 -1.53 -19.75
C MET A 112 2.16 -1.42 -20.74
N LEU A 113 3.23 -0.78 -20.29
CA LEU A 113 4.44 -0.60 -21.07
C LEU A 113 5.41 -1.77 -20.80
N PRO A 114 6.00 -2.35 -21.86
CA PRO A 114 6.99 -3.41 -21.70
C PRO A 114 8.33 -2.83 -21.20
N MET A 115 9.01 -3.51 -20.27
CA MET A 115 10.30 -3.07 -19.74
C MET A 115 11.34 -2.92 -20.84
N VAL A 116 12.06 -1.80 -20.91
CA VAL A 116 13.08 -1.52 -21.94
C VAL A 116 14.07 -2.68 -22.17
N GLY A 117 14.46 -3.39 -21.10
CA GLY A 117 15.39 -4.53 -21.17
C GLY A 117 14.77 -5.88 -21.59
N ALA A 118 13.45 -6.00 -21.65
CA ALA A 118 12.75 -7.27 -21.86
C ALA A 118 12.81 -7.78 -23.31
N LYS A 119 13.25 -6.96 -24.28
CA LYS A 119 13.16 -7.26 -25.72
C LYS A 119 13.83 -8.59 -26.08
N GLN A 120 15.03 -8.83 -25.56
CA GLN A 120 15.79 -10.05 -25.86
C GLN A 120 15.09 -11.30 -25.32
N ASP A 121 14.59 -11.25 -24.09
CA ASP A 121 13.90 -12.36 -23.44
C ASP A 121 12.56 -12.65 -24.12
N LEU A 122 11.80 -11.61 -24.49
CA LEU A 122 10.55 -11.72 -25.25
C LEU A 122 10.80 -12.33 -26.65
N MET A 123 11.88 -11.97 -27.34
CA MET A 123 12.26 -12.59 -28.62
C MET A 123 12.66 -14.07 -28.46
N GLN A 124 13.30 -14.43 -27.35
CA GLN A 124 13.63 -15.82 -27.04
C GLN A 124 12.37 -16.65 -26.77
N LEU A 125 11.42 -16.11 -25.99
CA LEU A 125 10.11 -16.72 -25.74
C LEU A 125 9.31 -16.93 -27.03
N LYS A 126 9.28 -15.93 -27.90
CA LYS A 126 8.65 -16.06 -29.22
C LYS A 126 9.26 -17.21 -30.04
N SER A 127 10.58 -17.37 -29.95
CA SER A 127 11.33 -18.40 -30.68
C SER A 127 11.17 -19.81 -30.08
N SER A 128 10.91 -19.91 -28.77
CA SER A 128 10.62 -21.19 -28.10
C SER A 128 9.20 -21.71 -28.40
N GLY A 129 8.36 -20.89 -29.04
CA GLY A 129 6.97 -21.22 -29.38
C GLY A 129 5.96 -20.74 -28.34
N GLU A 130 6.41 -20.02 -27.30
CA GLU A 130 5.54 -19.41 -26.31
C GLU A 130 4.89 -18.16 -26.88
N LYS A 131 3.56 -18.16 -26.93
CA LYS A 131 2.78 -17.10 -27.60
C LYS A 131 2.14 -16.12 -26.63
N THR A 132 1.91 -16.54 -25.39
CA THR A 132 1.17 -15.77 -24.40
C THR A 132 1.82 -15.90 -23.03
N LEU A 133 1.89 -14.79 -22.33
CA LEU A 133 2.37 -14.70 -20.96
C LEU A 133 1.16 -14.50 -20.04
N SER A 134 1.13 -15.24 -18.92
CA SER A 134 0.02 -15.17 -17.97
C SER A 134 0.41 -14.35 -16.74
N GLY A 135 -0.53 -13.58 -16.22
CA GLY A 135 -0.33 -12.77 -15.02
C GLY A 135 -1.63 -12.32 -14.38
N SER A 136 -1.52 -11.44 -13.40
CA SER A 136 -2.68 -10.80 -12.78
C SER A 136 -2.38 -9.34 -12.50
N LEU A 137 -3.30 -8.46 -12.86
CA LEU A 137 -3.32 -7.09 -12.38
C LEU A 137 -3.90 -7.10 -10.97
N VAL A 138 -3.20 -6.52 -10.01
CA VAL A 138 -3.60 -6.48 -8.59
C VAL A 138 -3.65 -5.03 -8.16
N VAL A 139 -4.82 -4.59 -7.71
CA VAL A 139 -5.00 -3.24 -7.16
C VAL A 139 -4.95 -3.31 -5.65
N ARG A 140 -4.15 -2.44 -5.04
CA ARG A 140 -3.95 -2.37 -3.59
C ARG A 140 -4.19 -0.96 -3.08
N ASN A 141 -4.65 -0.87 -1.84
CA ASN A 141 -4.74 0.42 -1.15
C ASN A 141 -3.36 0.89 -0.66
N PHE A 142 -3.29 2.10 -0.10
CA PHE A 142 -2.08 2.67 0.50
C PHE A 142 -1.40 1.76 1.54
N ASN A 143 -2.15 0.92 2.25
CA ASN A 143 -1.60 -0.04 3.22
C ASN A 143 -1.08 -1.34 2.58
N GLY A 144 -1.07 -1.44 1.24
CA GLY A 144 -0.67 -2.63 0.49
C GLY A 144 -1.68 -3.78 0.52
N LYS A 145 -2.88 -3.56 1.10
CA LYS A 145 -3.94 -4.55 1.14
C LYS A 145 -4.60 -4.63 -0.24
N LYS A 146 -4.70 -5.84 -0.76
CA LYS A 146 -5.37 -6.12 -2.03
C LYS A 146 -6.85 -5.76 -1.95
N ILE A 147 -7.29 -4.91 -2.89
CA ILE A 147 -8.69 -4.53 -3.11
C ILE A 147 -9.31 -5.49 -4.11
N THR A 148 -8.73 -5.57 -5.31
CA THR A 148 -9.20 -6.44 -6.41
C THR A 148 -8.04 -7.05 -7.18
N SER A 149 -8.35 -8.03 -8.03
CA SER A 149 -7.41 -8.52 -9.03
C SER A 149 -8.11 -9.11 -10.24
N LYS A 150 -7.50 -8.93 -11.41
CA LYS A 150 -7.95 -9.55 -12.65
C LYS A 150 -6.83 -10.40 -13.25
N LYS A 151 -7.15 -11.65 -13.54
CA LYS A 151 -6.24 -12.53 -14.30
C LYS A 151 -6.22 -12.08 -15.74
N MET A 152 -5.06 -12.11 -16.36
CA MET A 152 -4.90 -11.67 -17.73
C MET A 152 -3.84 -12.48 -18.47
N LYS A 153 -3.92 -12.42 -19.79
CA LYS A 153 -2.96 -13.03 -20.71
C LYS A 153 -2.65 -12.04 -21.81
N ILE A 154 -1.37 -11.73 -22.02
CA ILE A 154 -0.93 -10.85 -23.09
C ILE A 154 -0.08 -11.67 -24.06
N SER A 155 -0.24 -11.42 -25.35
CA SER A 155 0.60 -12.06 -26.35
C SER A 155 2.00 -11.45 -26.36
N VAL A 156 3.01 -12.30 -26.56
CA VAL A 156 4.41 -11.86 -26.70
C VAL A 156 4.55 -10.89 -27.88
N ASP A 157 3.80 -11.13 -28.96
CA ASP A 157 3.76 -10.27 -30.14
C ASP A 157 3.22 -8.86 -29.84
N SER A 158 2.21 -8.74 -28.98
CA SER A 158 1.64 -7.44 -28.55
C SER A 158 2.64 -6.63 -27.71
N LEU A 159 3.41 -7.28 -26.83
CA LEU A 159 4.46 -6.60 -26.07
C LEU A 159 5.60 -6.12 -26.98
N LEU A 160 6.06 -6.98 -27.90
CA LEU A 160 7.10 -6.61 -28.85
C LEU A 160 6.67 -5.49 -29.81
N SER A 161 5.40 -5.42 -30.21
CA SER A 161 4.89 -4.35 -31.06
C SER A 161 4.85 -3.01 -30.33
N LYS A 162 4.44 -2.99 -29.05
CA LYS A 162 4.47 -1.80 -28.19
C LYS A 162 5.89 -1.24 -28.05
N MET A 163 6.89 -2.09 -27.81
CA MET A 163 8.31 -1.67 -27.73
C MET A 163 8.81 -1.00 -29.01
N ASN A 164 8.45 -1.55 -30.18
CA ASN A 164 8.91 -1.00 -31.45
C ASN A 164 8.23 0.35 -31.74
N LYS A 165 6.96 0.52 -31.36
CA LYS A 165 6.24 1.78 -31.51
C LYS A 165 6.87 2.91 -30.67
N GLU A 166 7.20 2.64 -29.41
CA GLU A 166 7.90 3.63 -28.56
C GLU A 166 9.25 4.04 -29.12
N SER A 167 10.00 3.09 -29.69
CA SER A 167 11.29 3.38 -30.32
C SER A 167 11.12 4.34 -31.50
N GLU A 168 10.09 4.14 -32.34
CA GLU A 168 9.82 5.01 -33.49
C GLU A 168 9.32 6.41 -33.11
N ASP A 169 8.57 6.53 -32.02
CA ASP A 169 8.04 7.82 -31.57
C ASP A 169 9.14 8.66 -30.88
N SER A 170 10.03 8.01 -30.12
CA SER A 170 11.21 8.68 -29.53
C SER A 170 12.21 9.22 -30.56
N GLU A 171 12.35 8.55 -31.72
CA GLU A 171 13.21 9.04 -32.82
C GLU A 171 12.62 10.26 -33.56
N LYS A 172 11.29 10.43 -33.55
CA LYS A 172 10.62 11.56 -34.22
C LYS A 172 10.60 12.83 -33.38
N GLU A 173 10.56 12.71 -32.05
CA GLU A 173 10.60 13.87 -31.15
C GLU A 173 12.03 14.41 -30.91
N GLY A 174 13.06 13.63 -31.28
CA GLY A 174 14.47 14.01 -31.15
C GLY A 174 15.08 14.75 -32.35
N ASN A 175 14.28 15.16 -33.34
CA ASN A 175 14.71 15.84 -34.58
C ASN A 175 13.99 17.18 -34.77
#